data_AF-A0AAQ0B096-F1
#
_entry.id   AF-A0AAQ0B096-F1
#
_cell.length_a   1.000
_cell.length_b   1.000
_cell.length_c   1.000
_cell.angle_alpha   90.00
_cell.angle_beta   90.00
_cell.angle_gamma   90.00
#
_symmetry.space_group_name_H-M   'P 1'
#
loop_
_entity.id
_entity.type
_entity.pdbx_description
1 polymer ?
#
loop_
_entity_poly.entity_id
_entity_poly.type
_entity_poly.pdbx_seq_one_letter_code
_entity_poly.pdbx_strand_id
1 'polypeptide(L)'
;MKIHICFALIALTISLLNCNTDDVQNANNKADLAIALSLIANTSNASIVSESSVARIRNRNSIPLAHGAYTVIPFSEVDYDTDGYYNSSLPDRLTIPVTGIYSVIGEVEYAANTIGVRKTNLIVNDGLSNVYVVAASSLPASGFGAYQIEASVGTNSRFNKGDTIKLQCFQDSGGVLSLQAASYASILTINKISN
;
A
#
# COMPACT_ATOMS: atom_id res chain seq x y z
N MET A 1 -53.44 -1.35 25.96
CA MET A 1 -51.98 -1.12 25.80
C MET A 1 -51.38 -2.11 24.80
N LYS A 2 -51.81 -2.08 23.53
CA LYS A 2 -51.30 -2.96 22.45
C LYS A 2 -51.32 -2.28 21.06
N ILE A 3 -51.66 -0.98 21.01
CA ILE A 3 -51.81 -0.19 19.78
C ILE A 3 -50.46 0.41 19.32
N HIS A 4 -49.44 0.45 20.20
CA HIS A 4 -48.18 1.14 19.93
C HIS A 4 -47.09 0.28 19.25
N ILE A 5 -47.27 -1.04 19.15
CA ILE A 5 -46.25 -1.94 18.57
C ILE A 5 -46.51 -2.18 17.07
N CYS A 6 -47.77 -2.10 16.62
CA CYS A 6 -48.13 -2.26 15.20
C CYS A 6 -47.76 -1.05 14.32
N PHE A 7 -47.76 0.17 14.87
CA PHE A 7 -47.42 1.38 14.09
C PHE A 7 -45.92 1.51 13.80
N ALA A 8 -45.07 1.00 14.69
CA ALA A 8 -43.62 1.09 14.54
C ALA A 8 -43.06 0.08 13.53
N LEU A 9 -43.75 -1.03 13.29
CA LEU A 9 -43.30 -2.09 12.37
C LEU A 9 -43.78 -1.86 10.93
N ILE A 10 -44.92 -1.17 10.74
CA ILE A 10 -45.45 -0.74 9.43
C ILE A 10 -44.67 0.46 8.86
N ALA A 11 -44.17 1.34 9.73
CA ALA A 11 -43.35 2.49 9.36
C ALA A 11 -41.91 2.13 8.97
N LEU A 12 -41.41 0.96 9.37
CA LEU A 12 -40.03 0.54 9.13
C LEU A 12 -39.84 -0.27 7.83
N THR A 13 -40.93 -0.75 7.23
CA THR A 13 -40.90 -1.55 5.99
C THR A 13 -41.40 -0.79 4.76
N ILE A 14 -42.34 0.17 4.91
CA ILE A 14 -42.71 1.12 3.84
C ILE A 14 -41.52 2.04 3.49
N SER A 15 -40.61 2.26 4.45
CA SER A 15 -39.39 3.06 4.28
C SER A 15 -38.26 2.33 3.57
N LEU A 16 -38.39 1.03 3.26
CA LEU A 16 -37.27 0.26 2.69
C LEU A 16 -37.34 0.04 1.17
N LEU A 17 -38.45 -0.27 0.49
CA LEU A 17 -38.48 -0.34 -0.99
C LEU A 17 -39.91 -0.27 -1.59
N ASN A 18 -40.05 0.42 -2.73
CA ASN A 18 -41.24 0.45 -3.62
C ASN A 18 -41.76 -0.95 -3.98
N CYS A 19 -42.67 -1.51 -3.19
CA CYS A 19 -43.34 -2.78 -3.54
C CYS A 19 -44.84 -2.56 -3.68
N ASN A 20 -45.40 -3.10 -4.76
CA ASN A 20 -46.82 -3.07 -5.07
C ASN A 20 -47.61 -3.71 -3.91
N THR A 21 -48.70 -3.08 -3.49
CA THR A 21 -49.38 -3.31 -2.21
C THR A 21 -50.07 -4.68 -2.05
N ASP A 22 -50.02 -5.53 -3.07
CA ASP A 22 -50.81 -6.76 -3.13
C ASP A 22 -50.13 -7.97 -2.43
N ASP A 23 -48.82 -7.92 -2.16
CA ASP A 23 -48.07 -9.03 -1.53
C ASP A 23 -47.93 -8.94 0.01
N VAL A 24 -48.50 -7.91 0.65
CA VAL A 24 -48.35 -7.66 2.11
C VAL A 24 -49.22 -8.58 2.99
N GLN A 25 -50.07 -9.42 2.40
CA GLN A 25 -51.07 -10.20 3.15
C GLN A 25 -50.52 -11.51 3.78
N ASN A 26 -49.27 -11.93 3.53
CA ASN A 26 -48.77 -13.24 3.99
C ASN A 26 -47.53 -13.23 4.93
N ALA A 27 -47.03 -12.07 5.33
CA ALA A 27 -45.82 -11.95 6.19
C ALA A 27 -46.07 -12.21 7.71
N ASN A 28 -47.08 -13.03 8.05
CA ASN A 28 -47.54 -13.22 9.43
C ASN A 28 -46.93 -14.44 10.14
N ASN A 29 -46.03 -15.18 9.49
CA ASN A 29 -45.35 -16.29 10.15
C ASN A 29 -44.03 -15.79 10.79
N LYS A 30 -43.74 -16.27 12.00
CA LYS A 30 -42.55 -15.90 12.78
C LYS A 30 -41.23 -16.29 12.08
N ALA A 31 -41.29 -17.16 11.06
CA ALA A 31 -40.14 -17.64 10.31
C ALA A 31 -39.65 -16.59 9.30
N ASP A 32 -40.54 -15.92 8.58
CA ASP A 32 -40.19 -14.90 7.58
C ASP A 32 -39.57 -13.65 8.24
N LEU A 33 -40.05 -13.28 9.43
CA LEU A 33 -39.43 -12.22 10.23
C LEU A 33 -38.04 -12.60 10.75
N ALA A 34 -37.82 -13.87 11.12
CA ALA A 34 -36.51 -14.37 11.54
C ALA A 34 -35.53 -14.47 10.37
N ILE A 35 -36.01 -14.82 9.18
CA ILE A 35 -35.23 -14.84 7.94
C ILE A 35 -34.82 -13.41 7.55
N ALA A 36 -35.74 -12.44 7.60
CA ALA A 36 -35.43 -11.04 7.34
C ALA A 36 -34.42 -10.47 8.35
N LEU A 37 -34.59 -10.75 9.65
CA LEU A 37 -33.68 -10.27 10.68
C LEU A 37 -32.29 -10.92 10.60
N SER A 38 -32.21 -12.19 10.19
CA SER A 38 -30.94 -12.88 9.96
C SER A 38 -30.25 -12.45 8.66
N LEU A 39 -31.00 -12.10 7.61
CA LEU A 39 -30.45 -11.45 6.42
C LEU A 39 -29.90 -10.06 6.76
N ILE A 40 -30.62 -9.25 7.54
CA ILE A 40 -30.15 -7.93 7.98
C ILE A 40 -28.88 -8.06 8.83
N ALA A 41 -28.87 -9.00 9.78
CA ALA A 41 -27.70 -9.30 10.60
C ALA A 41 -26.50 -9.82 9.77
N ASN A 42 -26.77 -10.55 8.68
CA ASN A 42 -25.75 -10.99 7.72
C ASN A 42 -25.31 -9.87 6.75
N THR A 43 -26.18 -8.92 6.42
CA THR A 43 -25.80 -7.73 5.63
C THR A 43 -25.04 -6.70 6.46
N SER A 44 -25.25 -6.63 7.78
CA SER A 44 -24.30 -5.92 8.67
C SER A 44 -22.95 -6.61 8.77
N ASN A 45 -22.85 -7.90 8.39
CA ASN A 45 -21.59 -8.60 8.17
C ASN A 45 -21.07 -8.45 6.72
N ALA A 46 -21.76 -7.74 5.83
CA ALA A 46 -21.31 -7.49 4.44
C ALA A 46 -20.18 -6.44 4.33
N SER A 47 -19.51 -6.12 5.44
CA SER A 47 -18.28 -5.32 5.49
C SER A 47 -17.07 -6.13 5.98
N ILE A 48 -16.92 -7.39 5.55
CA ILE A 48 -15.71 -8.20 5.87
C ILE A 48 -14.68 -8.22 4.73
N VAL A 49 -14.94 -7.57 3.59
CA VAL A 49 -13.78 -7.14 2.78
C VAL A 49 -13.21 -5.91 3.49
N SER A 50 -12.33 -6.15 4.47
CA SER A 50 -11.39 -5.12 4.89
C SER A 50 -10.72 -4.64 3.61
N GLU A 51 -11.02 -3.42 3.16
CA GLU A 51 -10.32 -2.85 2.02
C GLU A 51 -8.81 -2.95 2.31
N SER A 52 -8.09 -3.51 1.34
CA SER A 52 -6.65 -3.69 1.49
C SER A 52 -6.01 -2.31 1.45
N SER A 53 -5.24 -2.00 2.48
CA SER A 53 -4.54 -0.74 2.63
C SER A 53 -3.17 -0.86 1.98
N VAL A 54 -3.05 -0.38 0.74
CA VAL A 54 -1.92 -0.65 -0.16
C VAL A 54 -1.55 0.57 -0.98
N ALA A 55 -0.27 0.68 -1.33
CA ALA A 55 0.17 1.58 -2.38
C ALA A 55 1.35 1.00 -3.15
N ARG A 56 1.50 1.43 -4.40
CA ARG A 56 2.67 1.17 -5.24
C ARG A 56 2.94 2.36 -6.11
N ILE A 57 4.18 2.84 -6.04
CA ILE A 57 4.67 3.99 -6.80
C ILE A 57 5.92 3.60 -7.59
N ARG A 58 6.11 4.23 -8.76
CA ARG A 58 7.21 3.94 -9.68
C ARG A 58 7.88 5.20 -10.22
N ASN A 59 9.15 5.10 -10.60
CA ASN A 59 9.87 6.11 -11.37
C ASN A 59 10.07 5.62 -12.82
N ARG A 60 9.74 6.48 -13.81
CA ARG A 60 9.87 6.20 -15.25
C ARG A 60 11.12 6.80 -15.91
N ASN A 61 11.99 7.43 -15.14
CA ASN A 61 13.19 8.08 -15.63
C ASN A 61 14.43 7.36 -15.12
N SER A 62 15.50 7.39 -15.91
CA SER A 62 16.81 6.93 -15.44
C SER A 62 17.33 7.87 -14.36
N ILE A 63 17.83 7.31 -13.26
CA ILE A 63 18.30 8.08 -12.10
C ILE A 63 19.82 7.93 -11.99
N PRO A 64 20.62 8.98 -12.24
CA PRO A 64 22.06 8.91 -12.06
C PRO A 64 22.40 8.82 -10.57
N LEU A 65 23.21 7.84 -10.19
CA LEU A 65 23.74 7.68 -8.84
C LEU A 65 25.22 8.10 -8.81
N ALA A 66 25.56 9.00 -7.89
CA ALA A 66 26.95 9.39 -7.69
C ALA A 66 27.77 8.23 -7.08
N HIS A 67 29.07 8.20 -7.41
CA HIS A 67 30.01 7.25 -6.82
C HIS A 67 30.15 7.48 -5.32
N GLY A 68 30.02 6.42 -4.53
CA GLY A 68 30.30 6.46 -3.09
C GLY A 68 29.27 7.25 -2.28
N ALA A 69 28.09 7.51 -2.83
CA ALA A 69 27.04 8.29 -2.17
C ALA A 69 25.68 7.60 -2.26
N TYR A 70 24.90 7.75 -1.18
CA TYR A 70 23.51 7.33 -1.17
C TYR A 70 22.63 8.38 -1.84
N THR A 71 21.69 7.92 -2.67
CA THR A 71 20.71 8.75 -3.37
C THR A 71 19.32 8.26 -3.00
N VAL A 72 18.45 9.18 -2.56
CA VAL A 72 17.03 8.89 -2.35
C VAL A 72 16.32 8.91 -3.69
N ILE A 73 15.46 7.92 -3.93
CA ILE A 73 14.79 7.73 -5.21
C ILE A 73 13.47 8.51 -5.23
N PRO A 74 13.30 9.48 -6.15
CA PRO A 74 12.00 10.09 -6.40
C PRO A 74 11.11 9.14 -7.22
N PHE A 75 9.81 9.34 -7.17
CA PHE A 75 8.80 8.60 -7.92
C PHE A 75 7.91 9.57 -8.70
N SER A 76 7.43 9.13 -9.85
CA SER A 76 6.72 9.98 -10.82
C SER A 76 5.32 9.48 -11.19
N GLU A 77 4.97 8.26 -10.79
CA GLU A 77 3.72 7.62 -11.17
C GLU A 77 3.20 6.74 -10.01
N VAL A 78 1.88 6.68 -9.88
CA VAL A 78 1.16 5.88 -8.90
C VAL A 78 0.43 4.77 -9.64
N ASP A 79 0.67 3.53 -9.23
CA ASP A 79 0.03 2.35 -9.82
C ASP A 79 -1.32 2.14 -9.16
N TYR A 80 -1.32 2.24 -7.83
CA TYR A 80 -2.46 2.22 -6.95
C TYR A 80 -2.05 2.85 -5.61
N ASP A 81 -3.00 3.49 -4.94
CA ASP A 81 -2.84 4.06 -3.60
C ASP A 81 -4.23 4.15 -2.97
N THR A 82 -4.57 3.21 -2.08
CA THR A 82 -5.92 3.08 -1.52
C THR A 82 -6.18 3.97 -0.31
N ASP A 83 -5.13 4.44 0.37
CA ASP A 83 -5.24 5.23 1.61
C ASP A 83 -4.39 6.50 1.64
N GLY A 84 -3.96 6.99 0.47
CA GLY A 84 -3.25 8.26 0.35
C GLY A 84 -1.85 8.24 0.95
N TYR A 85 -1.10 7.16 0.72
CA TYR A 85 0.29 7.04 1.14
C TYR A 85 1.21 8.01 0.39
N TYR A 86 0.93 8.28 -0.88
CA TYR A 86 1.79 9.07 -1.76
C TYR A 86 1.30 10.51 -1.92
N ASN A 87 2.25 11.45 -1.92
CA ASN A 87 2.00 12.85 -2.22
C ASN A 87 2.96 13.31 -3.32
N SER A 88 2.44 13.71 -4.48
CA SER A 88 3.24 14.16 -5.62
C SER A 88 4.07 15.43 -5.35
N SER A 89 3.69 16.23 -4.35
CA SER A 89 4.50 17.38 -3.88
C SER A 89 5.72 16.95 -3.05
N LEU A 90 5.75 15.69 -2.60
CA LEU A 90 6.80 15.06 -1.82
C LEU A 90 7.15 13.69 -2.44
N PRO A 91 7.67 13.68 -3.69
CA PRO A 91 7.64 12.50 -4.56
C PRO A 91 8.62 11.39 -4.16
N ASP A 92 9.38 11.54 -3.08
CA ASP A 92 10.47 10.65 -2.65
C ASP A 92 10.08 9.74 -1.47
N ARG A 93 8.79 9.67 -1.09
CA ARG A 93 8.33 8.90 0.07
C ARG A 93 6.91 8.37 -0.06
N LEU A 94 6.65 7.30 0.70
CA LEU A 94 5.30 6.94 1.17
C LEU A 94 5.17 7.37 2.64
N THR A 95 4.00 7.87 3.04
CA THR A 95 3.71 8.29 4.42
C THR A 95 2.67 7.36 5.02
N ILE A 96 2.91 6.87 6.22
CA ILE A 96 2.04 5.90 6.90
C ILE A 96 0.75 6.61 7.39
N PRO A 97 -0.44 6.26 6.88
CA PRO A 97 -1.68 6.94 7.26
C PRO A 97 -2.21 6.50 8.63
N VAL A 98 -1.93 5.25 9.03
CA VAL A 98 -2.42 4.62 10.27
C VAL A 98 -1.31 3.79 10.92
N THR A 99 -1.18 3.79 12.23
CA THR A 99 -0.22 2.90 12.92
C THR A 99 -0.58 1.43 12.68
N GLY A 100 0.41 0.58 12.41
CA GLY A 100 0.20 -0.85 12.17
C GLY A 100 1.44 -1.60 11.72
N ILE A 101 1.26 -2.87 11.35
CA ILE A 101 2.30 -3.71 10.75
C ILE A 101 2.15 -3.68 9.23
N TYR A 102 3.26 -3.47 8.53
CA TYR A 102 3.31 -3.32 7.08
C TYR A 102 4.36 -4.22 6.46
N SER A 103 4.03 -4.78 5.29
CA SER A 103 5.01 -5.29 4.34
C SER A 103 5.42 -4.16 3.41
N VAL A 104 6.72 -3.92 3.28
CA VAL A 104 7.27 -2.91 2.36
C VAL A 104 8.33 -3.56 1.52
N ILE A 105 8.29 -3.30 0.21
CA ILE A 105 9.26 -3.82 -0.76
C ILE A 105 9.71 -2.67 -1.67
N GLY A 106 11.02 -2.51 -1.80
CA GLY A 106 11.66 -1.64 -2.78
C GLY A 106 12.41 -2.46 -3.82
N GLU A 107 12.30 -2.07 -5.09
CA GLU A 107 12.89 -2.79 -6.22
C GLU A 107 13.56 -1.78 -7.16
N VAL A 108 14.76 -2.11 -7.65
CA VAL A 108 15.52 -1.29 -8.61
C VAL A 108 16.37 -2.16 -9.53
N GLU A 109 16.76 -1.60 -10.68
CA GLU A 109 17.77 -2.17 -11.57
C GLU A 109 18.91 -1.18 -11.77
N TYR A 110 20.13 -1.58 -11.42
CA TYR A 110 21.35 -0.82 -11.67
C TYR A 110 21.87 -1.12 -13.07
N ALA A 111 22.40 -0.10 -13.77
CA ALA A 111 23.09 -0.29 -15.03
C ALA A 111 24.25 -1.30 -14.90
N ALA A 112 24.55 -1.99 -15.99
CA ALA A 112 25.62 -2.99 -16.03
C ALA A 112 26.98 -2.40 -15.65
N ASN A 113 27.74 -3.14 -14.84
CA ASN A 113 29.07 -2.74 -14.39
C ASN A 113 29.87 -3.94 -13.88
N THR A 114 31.19 -3.80 -13.86
CA THR A 114 32.11 -4.85 -13.37
C THR A 114 32.73 -4.54 -12.01
N ILE A 115 32.61 -3.32 -11.49
CA ILE A 115 33.32 -2.84 -10.29
C ILE A 115 32.35 -2.33 -9.21
N GLY A 116 32.67 -2.63 -7.95
CA GLY A 116 32.02 -2.07 -6.76
C GLY A 116 30.88 -2.92 -6.22
N VAL A 117 30.05 -2.30 -5.38
CA VAL A 117 28.89 -2.85 -4.69
C VAL A 117 27.66 -2.01 -4.99
N ARG A 118 26.49 -2.62 -4.91
CA ARG A 118 25.17 -2.01 -4.99
C ARG A 118 24.46 -2.20 -3.68
N LYS A 119 23.93 -1.12 -3.12
CA LYS A 119 23.15 -1.20 -1.88
C LYS A 119 21.80 -0.54 -2.06
N THR A 120 20.76 -1.25 -1.66
CA THR A 120 19.39 -0.76 -1.71
C THR A 120 18.80 -0.85 -0.31
N ASN A 121 18.30 0.29 0.19
CA ASN A 121 17.82 0.44 1.55
C ASN A 121 16.37 0.92 1.56
N LEU A 122 15.63 0.50 2.59
CA LEU A 122 14.44 1.19 3.05
C LEU A 122 14.82 2.06 4.25
N ILE A 123 14.70 3.38 4.10
CA ILE A 123 15.00 4.35 5.14
C ILE A 123 13.70 4.97 5.66
N VAL A 124 13.58 5.05 6.98
CA VAL A 124 12.42 5.60 7.67
C VAL A 124 12.79 6.97 8.23
N ASN A 125 11.91 7.95 8.03
CA ASN A 125 12.02 9.30 8.60
C ASN A 125 13.31 10.04 8.23
N ASP A 126 13.80 9.82 7.01
CA ASP A 126 14.98 10.51 6.47
C ASP A 126 14.80 12.04 6.45
N GLY A 127 15.78 12.73 7.04
CA GLY A 127 15.73 14.17 7.32
C GLY A 127 15.18 14.55 8.72
N LEU A 128 14.75 13.57 9.52
CA LEU A 128 14.27 13.77 10.90
C LEU A 128 15.25 13.18 11.93
N SER A 129 15.08 13.56 13.20
CA SER A 129 15.98 13.13 14.29
C SER A 129 15.90 11.64 14.63
N ASN A 130 14.82 10.97 14.23
CA ASN A 130 14.56 9.55 14.46
C ASN A 130 14.75 8.71 13.18
N VAL A 131 15.62 9.15 12.28
CA VAL A 131 15.94 8.41 11.05
C VAL A 131 16.56 7.04 11.37
N TYR A 132 16.18 6.00 10.62
CA TYR A 132 16.83 4.69 10.67
C TYR A 132 16.64 3.90 9.38
N VAL A 133 17.53 2.94 9.12
CA VAL A 133 17.40 1.99 8.01
C VAL A 133 16.66 0.75 8.53
N VAL A 134 15.48 0.48 7.98
CA VAL A 134 14.63 -0.65 8.42
C VAL A 134 14.93 -1.95 7.67
N ALA A 135 15.50 -1.85 6.46
CA ALA A 135 16.00 -2.97 5.70
C ALA A 135 17.10 -2.52 4.73
N ALA A 136 18.05 -3.40 4.45
CA ALA A 136 19.15 -3.16 3.54
C ALA A 136 19.51 -4.43 2.77
N SER A 137 19.88 -4.26 1.51
CA SER A 137 20.46 -5.30 0.65
C SER A 137 21.79 -4.79 0.10
N SER A 138 22.75 -5.71 -0.09
CA SER A 138 24.07 -5.41 -0.63
C SER A 138 24.46 -6.50 -1.63
N LEU A 139 24.66 -6.12 -2.89
CA LEU A 139 25.02 -7.02 -3.98
C LEU A 139 26.36 -6.58 -4.58
N PRO A 140 27.28 -7.51 -4.89
CA PRO A 140 28.48 -7.15 -5.66
C PRO A 140 28.09 -6.72 -7.08
N ALA A 141 29.01 -6.06 -7.77
CA ALA A 141 28.95 -5.93 -9.22
C ALA A 141 28.75 -7.30 -9.89
N SER A 142 28.09 -7.35 -11.05
CA SER A 142 27.85 -8.60 -11.79
C SER A 142 29.15 -9.26 -12.26
N GLY A 143 30.25 -8.50 -12.34
CA GLY A 143 31.52 -8.93 -12.90
C GLY A 143 31.53 -8.96 -14.44
N PHE A 144 30.39 -8.67 -15.09
CA PHE A 144 30.23 -8.67 -16.54
C PHE A 144 29.59 -7.35 -17.00
N GLY A 145 30.26 -6.62 -17.89
CA GLY A 145 29.82 -5.30 -18.36
C GLY A 145 28.52 -5.29 -19.19
N ALA A 146 27.97 -6.46 -19.50
CA ALA A 146 26.71 -6.63 -20.22
C ALA A 146 25.51 -6.95 -19.30
N TYR A 147 25.74 -7.23 -18.00
CA TYR A 147 24.69 -7.65 -17.08
C TYR A 147 24.37 -6.57 -16.06
N GLN A 148 23.12 -6.10 -16.12
CA GLN A 148 22.48 -5.28 -15.11
C GLN A 148 22.37 -6.03 -13.77
N ILE A 149 22.10 -5.28 -12.71
CA ILE A 149 21.90 -5.84 -11.37
C ILE A 149 20.52 -5.43 -10.89
N GLU A 150 19.63 -6.41 -10.76
CA GLU A 150 18.33 -6.26 -10.12
C GLU A 150 18.51 -6.43 -8.60
N ALA A 151 17.98 -5.48 -7.83
CA ALA A 151 18.05 -5.51 -6.37
C ALA A 151 16.67 -5.27 -5.76
N SER A 152 16.29 -6.15 -4.85
CA SER A 152 15.11 -5.97 -4.00
C SER A 152 15.51 -5.86 -2.53
N VAL A 153 14.70 -5.14 -1.77
CA VAL A 153 14.82 -4.99 -0.32
C VAL A 153 13.43 -4.98 0.27
N GLY A 154 13.23 -5.63 1.41
CA GLY A 154 11.91 -5.65 2.04
C GLY A 154 11.94 -5.84 3.55
N THR A 155 10.84 -5.47 4.19
CA THR A 155 10.64 -5.64 5.63
C THR A 155 9.18 -5.92 5.96
N ASN A 156 8.95 -6.63 7.05
CA ASN A 156 7.66 -6.69 7.73
C ASN A 156 7.86 -6.03 9.10
N SER A 157 7.42 -4.79 9.25
CA SER A 157 7.71 -3.98 10.44
C SER A 157 6.50 -3.18 10.89
N ARG A 158 6.51 -2.83 12.18
CA ARG A 158 5.55 -1.90 12.75
C ARG A 158 5.98 -0.47 12.45
N PHE A 159 5.07 0.33 11.91
CA PHE A 159 5.27 1.76 11.71
C PHE A 159 4.15 2.55 12.38
N ASN A 160 4.46 3.77 12.80
CA ASN A 160 3.50 4.69 13.38
C ASN A 160 2.92 5.61 12.29
N LYS A 161 1.69 6.07 12.51
CA LYS A 161 1.11 7.14 11.69
C LYS A 161 2.07 8.31 11.56
N GLY A 162 2.31 8.75 10.33
CA GLY A 162 3.21 9.85 9.99
C GLY A 162 4.65 9.43 9.70
N ASP A 163 5.04 8.18 9.97
CA ASP A 163 6.34 7.69 9.53
C ASP A 163 6.43 7.77 8.01
N THR A 164 7.57 8.20 7.50
CA THR A 164 7.85 8.26 6.06
C THR A 164 8.82 7.16 5.68
N ILE A 165 8.56 6.47 4.57
CA ILE A 165 9.42 5.41 4.06
C ILE A 165 9.93 5.83 2.69
N LYS A 166 11.26 5.82 2.53
CA LYS A 166 11.92 6.12 1.26
C LYS A 166 12.77 4.94 0.79
N LEU A 167 12.91 4.85 -0.53
CA LEU A 167 13.87 3.97 -1.18
C LEU A 167 15.18 4.73 -1.39
N GLN A 168 16.29 4.13 -0.97
CA GLN A 168 17.60 4.75 -1.07
C GLN A 168 18.58 3.77 -1.72
N CYS A 169 19.34 4.25 -2.71
CA CYS A 169 20.29 3.43 -3.47
C CYS A 169 21.71 3.98 -3.37
N PHE A 170 22.70 3.10 -3.48
CA PHE A 170 24.12 3.43 -3.46
C PHE A 170 24.88 2.56 -4.45
N GLN A 171 25.94 3.14 -5.01
CA GLN A 171 26.93 2.44 -5.82
C GLN A 171 28.31 3.08 -5.69
N ASP A 172 29.37 2.29 -5.83
CA ASP A 172 30.77 2.76 -5.78
C ASP A 172 31.63 2.23 -6.96
N SER A 173 31.10 2.30 -8.18
CA SER A 173 31.72 1.75 -9.40
C SER A 173 32.91 2.51 -9.99
N GLY A 174 33.47 3.49 -9.28
CA GLY A 174 34.50 4.40 -9.80
C GLY A 174 33.97 5.55 -10.67
N GLY A 175 32.65 5.62 -10.92
CA GLY A 175 32.03 6.70 -11.68
C GLY A 175 30.52 6.79 -11.43
N VAL A 176 29.83 7.66 -12.17
CA VAL A 176 28.35 7.71 -12.14
C VAL A 176 27.79 6.45 -12.79
N LEU A 177 26.80 5.85 -12.14
CA LEU A 177 26.04 4.72 -12.65
C LEU A 177 24.56 5.01 -12.46
N SER A 178 23.74 4.74 -13.47
CA SER A 178 22.32 5.03 -13.38
C SER A 178 21.49 3.82 -12.97
N LEU A 179 20.38 4.08 -12.28
CA LEU A 179 19.24 3.17 -12.26
C LEU A 179 18.53 3.20 -13.61
N GLN A 180 18.08 2.02 -14.04
CA GLN A 180 17.31 1.83 -15.26
C GLN A 180 15.83 2.13 -15.00
N ALA A 181 15.12 2.44 -16.09
CA ALA A 181 13.70 2.79 -16.08
C ALA A 181 12.85 1.99 -17.08
N ALA A 182 13.47 1.00 -17.74
CA ALA A 182 12.85 0.19 -18.77
C ALA A 182 12.15 -1.04 -18.15
N SER A 183 12.64 -2.25 -18.40
CA SER A 183 12.03 -3.49 -17.96
C SER A 183 11.85 -3.58 -16.44
N TYR A 184 12.76 -2.96 -15.67
CA TYR A 184 12.73 -2.92 -14.21
C TYR A 184 12.87 -1.48 -13.69
N ALA A 185 11.75 -0.77 -13.63
CA ALA A 185 11.66 0.56 -13.05
C ALA A 185 11.93 0.54 -11.53
N SER A 186 12.37 1.68 -10.98
CA SER A 186 12.46 1.83 -9.52
C SER A 186 11.04 1.88 -8.92
N ILE A 187 10.75 0.99 -7.98
CA ILE A 187 9.42 0.77 -7.41
C ILE A 187 9.50 0.75 -5.88
N LEU A 188 8.48 1.32 -5.24
CA LEU A 188 8.22 1.15 -3.80
C LEU A 188 6.76 0.71 -3.61
N THR A 189 6.58 -0.45 -2.98
CA THR A 189 5.28 -1.05 -2.69
C THR A 189 5.10 -1.18 -1.17
N ILE A 190 3.90 -0.90 -0.69
CA ILE A 190 3.50 -1.08 0.71
C ILE A 190 2.14 -1.79 0.80
N ASN A 191 2.01 -2.67 1.79
CA ASN A 191 0.76 -3.33 2.15
C ASN A 191 0.64 -3.39 3.68
N LYS A 192 -0.48 -2.92 4.23
CA LYS A 192 -0.80 -3.09 5.64
C LYS A 192 -1.25 -4.52 5.91
N ILE A 193 -0.56 -5.18 6.84
CA ILE A 193 -0.85 -6.57 7.24
C ILE A 193 -1.80 -6.58 8.44
N SER A 194 -1.58 -5.71 9.42
CA SER A 194 -2.41 -5.63 10.62
C SER A 194 -2.40 -4.24 11.25
N ASN A 195 -3.31 -4.04 12.20
CA ASN A 195 -3.21 -2.96 13.19
C ASN A 195 -2.07 -3.22 14.18
#